data_AF-A0A927SN62-F1
#
_entry.id   AF-A0A927SN62-F1
#
_cell.length_a   1.000
_cell.length_b   1.000
_cell.length_c   1.000
_cell.angle_alpha   90.00
_cell.angle_beta   90.00
_cell.angle_gamma   90.00
#
_symmetry.space_group_name_H-M   'P 1'
#
loop_
_entity.id
_entity.type
_entity.pdbx_description
1 polymer ?
#
loop_
_entity_poly.entity_id
_entity_poly.type
_entity_poly.pdbx_seq_one_letter_code
_entity_poly.pdbx_strand_id
1 'polypeptide(L)'
;MNERIICLDIGDARIGVAVSDLTRLIATPIDTIYRVGWGPDTKKVVAICEQYETNEVLAGWPLNMDGTAGFQSEKVKNFCAQLEKAGLTVYYQDERLTTVTATNALIEGNMHRAERKHNVDKVAAAVILQQWLDTQRNLQQNQTQQEEIQMDENIIELIDDESGETVQFLHLATLMHEGKEYIAVTDAAEDDEECGVFFMEIITEGEDDSYSPVEDEKLQDVLFQQFVALMDEEDDE
;
A
#
# COMPACT_ATOMS: atom_id res chain seq x y z
N MET A 1 0.80 -1.37 9.97
CA MET A 1 1.75 -2.38 10.49
C MET A 1 3.05 -1.66 10.86
N ASN A 2 3.43 -1.67 12.14
CA ASN A 2 4.63 -0.97 12.66
C ASN A 2 5.83 -1.92 12.83
N GLU A 3 5.97 -2.91 11.95
CA GLU A 3 7.06 -3.88 12.05
C GLU A 3 8.22 -3.44 11.16
N ARG A 4 9.45 -3.59 11.66
CA ARG A 4 10.65 -3.35 10.86
C ARG A 4 10.73 -4.38 9.74
N ILE A 5 11.53 -4.11 8.71
CA ILE A 5 11.81 -5.08 7.65
C ILE A 5 13.31 -5.31 7.59
N ILE A 6 13.71 -6.57 7.52
CA ILE A 6 15.10 -6.96 7.28
C ILE A 6 15.31 -7.19 5.79
N CYS A 7 16.23 -6.46 5.17
CA CYS A 7 16.60 -6.68 3.78
C CYS A 7 17.88 -7.49 3.66
N LEU A 8 17.90 -8.43 2.71
CA LEU A 8 19.01 -9.32 2.42
C LEU A 8 19.45 -9.15 0.96
N ASP A 9 20.72 -8.77 0.76
CA ASP A 9 21.42 -8.84 -0.53
C ASP A 9 22.21 -10.16 -0.57
N ILE A 10 21.69 -11.17 -1.27
CA ILE A 10 22.16 -12.56 -1.19
C ILE A 10 23.19 -12.85 -2.29
N GLY A 11 24.47 -12.75 -1.93
CA GLY A 11 25.60 -13.13 -2.78
C GLY A 11 26.07 -14.57 -2.58
N ASP A 12 27.03 -15.00 -3.40
CA ASP A 12 27.63 -16.35 -3.28
C ASP A 12 28.52 -16.50 -2.03
N ALA A 13 29.23 -15.44 -1.62
CA ALA A 13 30.17 -15.50 -0.49
C ALA A 13 29.63 -14.83 0.80
N ARG A 14 28.72 -13.87 0.65
CA ARG A 14 28.21 -13.03 1.75
C ARG A 14 26.76 -12.64 1.50
N ILE A 15 26.06 -12.30 2.57
CA ILE A 15 24.73 -11.71 2.54
C ILE A 15 24.83 -10.36 3.23
N GLY A 16 24.56 -9.27 2.50
CA GLY A 16 24.44 -7.94 3.11
C GLY A 16 23.11 -7.83 3.84
N VAL A 17 23.09 -7.20 5.02
CA VAL A 17 21.89 -7.07 5.85
C VAL A 17 21.61 -5.60 6.15
N ALA A 18 20.38 -5.17 5.89
CA ALA A 18 19.88 -3.86 6.27
C ALA A 18 18.54 -3.99 7.01
N VAL A 19 18.17 -2.95 7.76
CA VAL A 19 16.91 -2.89 8.50
C VAL A 19 16.22 -1.55 8.26
N SER A 20 14.90 -1.57 8.23
CA SER A 20 14.10 -0.34 8.25
C SER A 20 13.99 0.19 9.68
N ASP A 21 13.80 1.48 9.83
CA ASP A 21 13.28 2.01 11.08
C ASP A 21 11.80 1.64 11.28
N LEU A 22 11.26 1.93 12.47
CA LEU A 22 9.85 1.62 12.80
C LEU A 22 8.86 2.41 11.92
N THR A 23 9.25 3.59 11.43
CA THR A 23 8.40 4.40 10.55
C THR A 23 8.47 3.94 9.09
N ARG A 24 9.28 2.92 8.76
CA ARG A 24 9.52 2.43 7.39
C ARG A 24 9.96 3.55 6.44
N LEU A 25 10.65 4.56 6.96
CA LEU A 25 11.12 5.72 6.20
C LEU A 25 12.56 5.55 5.73
N ILE A 26 13.42 5.00 6.60
CA ILE A 26 14.87 4.97 6.40
C ILE A 26 15.38 3.53 6.50
N ALA A 27 16.16 3.13 5.51
CA ALA A 27 16.94 1.89 5.54
C ALA A 27 18.36 2.12 6.09
N THR A 28 18.81 1.27 7.00
CA THR A 28 20.16 1.32 7.58
C THR A 28 20.88 -0.02 7.41
N PRO A 29 22.13 -0.06 6.90
CA PRO A 29 22.93 -1.28 6.87
C PRO A 29 23.34 -1.67 8.30
N ILE A 30 23.21 -2.95 8.66
CA ILE A 30 23.45 -3.41 10.04
C ILE A 30 24.44 -4.54 10.17
N ASP A 31 24.55 -5.44 9.18
CA ASP A 31 25.44 -6.59 9.29
C ASP A 31 25.85 -7.14 7.91
N THR A 32 26.81 -8.06 7.90
CA THR A 32 27.19 -8.86 6.74
C THR A 32 27.40 -10.30 7.19
N ILE A 33 26.53 -11.20 6.72
CA ILE A 33 26.64 -12.63 7.01
C ILE A 33 27.61 -13.27 6.02
N TYR A 34 28.74 -13.78 6.51
CA TYR A 34 29.59 -14.66 5.72
C TYR A 34 28.95 -16.05 5.60
N ARG A 35 28.78 -16.51 4.36
CA ARG A 35 28.05 -17.73 4.05
C ARG A 35 28.86 -18.97 4.37
N VAL A 36 28.24 -19.91 5.06
CA VAL A 36 28.82 -21.21 5.41
C VAL A 36 27.97 -22.35 4.86
N GLY A 37 26.66 -22.12 4.70
CA GLY A 37 25.70 -23.11 4.23
C GLY A 37 24.30 -22.74 4.70
N TRP A 38 23.28 -23.25 4.01
CA TRP A 38 21.91 -22.73 4.17
C TRP A 38 21.40 -22.81 5.61
N GLY A 39 21.61 -23.92 6.31
CA GLY A 39 21.15 -24.07 7.70
C GLY A 39 21.75 -23.02 8.65
N PRO A 40 23.09 -22.93 8.78
CA PRO A 40 23.74 -21.89 9.58
C PRO A 40 23.37 -20.46 9.15
N ASP A 41 23.29 -20.21 7.85
CA ASP A 41 22.99 -18.88 7.30
C ASP A 41 21.54 -18.48 7.64
N THR A 42 20.57 -19.38 7.48
CA THR A 42 19.16 -19.19 7.88
C THR A 42 19.03 -18.89 9.37
N LYS A 43 19.73 -19.61 10.24
CA LYS A 43 19.70 -19.36 11.69
C LYS A 43 20.19 -17.96 12.06
N LYS A 44 21.21 -17.44 11.35
CA LYS A 44 21.69 -16.07 11.57
C LYS A 44 20.65 -15.05 11.16
N VAL A 45 19.98 -15.25 10.02
CA VAL A 45 18.91 -14.36 9.57
C VAL A 45 17.76 -14.36 10.58
N VAL A 46 17.31 -15.54 11.05
CA VAL A 46 16.26 -15.64 12.07
C VAL A 46 16.65 -14.91 13.34
N ALA A 47 17.87 -15.08 13.84
CA ALA A 47 18.33 -14.39 15.05
C ALA A 47 18.36 -12.85 14.89
N ILE A 48 18.71 -12.35 13.70
CA ILE A 48 18.63 -10.91 13.38
C ILE A 48 17.16 -10.46 13.38
N CYS A 49 16.27 -11.22 12.75
CA CYS A 49 14.84 -10.90 12.73
C CYS A 49 14.24 -10.85 14.15
N GLU A 50 14.60 -11.82 15.01
CA GLU A 50 14.23 -11.84 16.43
C GLU A 50 14.77 -10.61 17.18
N GLN A 51 16.03 -10.23 16.97
CA GLN A 51 16.65 -9.06 17.60
C GLN A 51 15.91 -7.76 17.24
N TYR A 52 15.40 -7.64 16.01
CA TYR A 52 14.71 -6.46 15.53
C TYR A 52 13.18 -6.54 15.64
N GLU A 53 12.67 -7.61 16.27
CA GLU A 53 11.24 -7.85 16.52
C GLU A 53 10.41 -7.83 15.24
N THR A 54 10.84 -8.57 14.22
CA THR A 54 10.14 -8.69 12.95
C THR A 54 10.19 -10.10 12.39
N ASN A 55 9.20 -10.47 11.59
CA ASN A 55 9.21 -11.68 10.76
C ASN A 55 9.32 -11.35 9.26
N GLU A 56 9.35 -10.06 8.88
CA GLU A 56 9.35 -9.60 7.49
C GLU A 56 10.78 -9.49 6.95
N VAL A 57 11.01 -10.19 5.84
CA VAL A 57 12.27 -10.18 5.11
C VAL A 57 12.05 -9.73 3.68
N LEU A 58 12.85 -8.76 3.23
CA LEU A 58 12.96 -8.39 1.83
C LEU A 58 14.23 -9.03 1.23
N ALA A 59 14.08 -9.87 0.23
CA ALA A 59 15.20 -10.42 -0.52
C ALA A 59 15.40 -9.64 -1.81
N GLY A 60 16.60 -9.15 -2.03
CA GLY A 60 16.99 -8.65 -3.33
C GLY A 60 16.98 -9.79 -4.36
N TRP A 61 16.35 -9.55 -5.51
CA TRP A 61 16.12 -10.53 -6.57
C TRP A 61 16.87 -10.14 -7.84
N PRO A 62 18.03 -10.79 -8.11
CA PRO A 62 18.89 -10.43 -9.24
C PRO A 62 18.29 -10.97 -10.54
N LEU A 63 17.41 -10.21 -11.17
CA LEU A 63 16.85 -10.52 -12.48
C LEU A 63 17.80 -10.08 -13.61
N ASN A 64 17.74 -10.75 -14.75
CA ASN A 64 18.46 -10.35 -15.96
C ASN A 64 17.86 -9.06 -16.53
N MET A 65 18.60 -8.31 -17.35
CA MET A 65 18.13 -7.02 -17.91
C MET A 65 16.79 -7.12 -18.66
N ASP A 66 16.49 -8.26 -19.28
CA ASP A 66 15.22 -8.54 -19.95
C ASP A 66 14.06 -8.94 -18.99
N GLY A 67 14.32 -8.98 -17.68
CA GLY A 67 13.38 -9.36 -16.63
C GLY A 67 13.33 -10.85 -16.33
N THR A 68 14.11 -11.67 -17.05
CA THR A 68 14.12 -13.12 -16.84
C THR A 68 14.91 -13.50 -15.59
N ALA A 69 14.53 -14.61 -14.93
CA ALA A 69 15.26 -15.17 -13.81
C ALA A 69 16.47 -15.99 -14.32
N GLY A 70 17.64 -15.73 -13.75
CA GLY A 70 18.88 -16.46 -14.02
C GLY A 70 19.22 -17.46 -12.90
N PHE A 71 20.37 -18.11 -13.04
CA PHE A 71 20.89 -19.07 -12.05
C PHE A 71 21.05 -18.46 -10.64
N GLN A 72 21.44 -17.20 -10.56
CA GLN A 72 21.55 -16.50 -9.29
C GLN A 72 20.18 -16.25 -8.65
N SER A 73 19.18 -15.90 -9.45
CA SER A 73 17.78 -15.71 -9.02
C SER A 73 17.21 -16.98 -8.39
N GLU A 74 17.53 -18.16 -8.95
CA GLU A 74 17.12 -19.46 -8.39
C GLU A 74 17.81 -19.76 -7.06
N LYS A 75 19.10 -19.46 -6.92
CA LYS A 75 19.82 -19.60 -5.64
C LYS A 75 19.18 -18.74 -4.54
N VAL A 76 18.82 -17.50 -4.86
CA VAL A 76 18.12 -16.59 -3.95
C VAL A 76 16.79 -17.21 -3.53
N LYS A 77 15.95 -17.62 -4.49
CA LYS A 77 14.65 -18.27 -4.19
C LYS A 77 14.79 -19.50 -3.31
N ASN A 78 15.78 -20.35 -3.58
CA ASN A 78 15.99 -21.56 -2.78
C ASN A 78 16.41 -21.25 -1.34
N PHE A 79 17.20 -20.20 -1.12
CA PHE A 79 17.55 -19.74 0.22
C PHE A 79 16.35 -19.12 0.93
N CYS A 80 15.59 -18.27 0.23
CA CYS A 80 14.35 -17.68 0.74
C CYS A 80 13.31 -18.75 1.14
N ALA A 81 13.19 -19.84 0.39
CA ALA A 81 12.34 -20.97 0.76
C ALA A 81 12.75 -21.64 2.08
N GLN A 82 14.02 -21.54 2.51
CA GLN A 82 14.45 -21.97 3.84
C GLN A 82 14.04 -20.97 4.93
N LEU A 83 14.06 -19.67 4.61
CA LEU A 83 13.61 -18.61 5.51
C LEU A 83 12.09 -18.72 5.75
N GLU A 84 11.32 -18.96 4.69
CA GLU A 84 9.87 -19.21 4.78
C GLU A 84 9.56 -20.43 5.64
N LYS A 85 10.29 -21.54 5.46
CA LYS A 85 10.17 -22.73 6.32
C LYS A 85 10.55 -22.48 7.77
N ALA A 86 11.35 -21.45 8.04
CA ALA A 86 11.70 -21.03 9.40
C ALA A 86 10.66 -20.07 10.00
N GLY A 87 9.59 -19.75 9.29
CA GLY A 87 8.48 -18.91 9.76
C GLY A 87 8.62 -17.42 9.42
N LEU A 88 9.53 -17.05 8.50
CA LEU A 88 9.69 -15.67 8.04
C LEU A 88 8.81 -15.41 6.80
N THR A 89 8.24 -14.21 6.71
CA THR A 89 7.52 -13.73 5.52
C THR A 89 8.54 -13.11 4.57
N VAL A 90 8.65 -13.64 3.35
CA VAL A 90 9.65 -13.17 2.38
C VAL A 90 9.01 -12.42 1.21
N TYR A 91 9.47 -11.20 1.00
CA TYR A 91 9.19 -10.35 -0.16
C TYR A 91 10.41 -10.34 -1.10
N TYR A 92 10.20 -10.00 -2.36
CA TYR A 92 11.27 -9.91 -3.36
C TYR A 92 11.29 -8.51 -3.98
N GLN A 93 12.48 -7.92 -4.10
CA GLN A 93 12.70 -6.65 -4.78
C GLN A 93 13.61 -6.83 -6.00
N ASP A 94 13.18 -6.36 -7.16
CA ASP A 94 13.98 -6.39 -8.39
C ASP A 94 15.22 -5.50 -8.26
N GLU A 95 16.41 -6.09 -8.44
CA GLU A 95 17.69 -5.40 -8.29
C GLU A 95 18.21 -4.72 -9.56
N ARG A 96 17.59 -4.89 -10.73
CA ARG A 96 18.16 -4.49 -12.04
C ARG A 96 18.63 -3.04 -12.15
N LEU A 97 17.95 -2.12 -11.46
CA LEU A 97 18.23 -0.68 -11.51
C LEU A 97 19.03 -0.18 -10.29
N THR A 98 19.26 -1.03 -9.29
CA THR A 98 19.94 -0.64 -8.04
C THR A 98 21.36 -0.15 -8.28
N THR A 99 22.10 -0.76 -9.20
CA THR A 99 23.51 -0.41 -9.44
C THR A 99 23.65 0.97 -10.09
N VAL A 100 22.75 1.37 -10.99
CA VAL A 100 22.82 2.69 -11.67
C VAL A 100 22.41 3.80 -10.69
N THR A 101 21.31 3.60 -9.97
CA THR A 101 20.81 4.59 -8.99
C THR A 101 21.74 4.74 -7.78
N ALA A 102 22.28 3.63 -7.24
CA ALA A 102 23.29 3.67 -6.16
C ALA A 102 24.59 4.35 -6.61
N THR A 103 25.02 4.10 -7.85
CA THR A 103 26.21 4.74 -8.40
C THR A 103 26.01 6.24 -8.55
N ASN A 104 24.83 6.69 -8.97
CA ASN A 104 24.51 8.12 -9.11
C ASN A 104 24.44 8.84 -7.75
N ALA A 105 23.79 8.26 -6.75
CA ALA A 105 23.75 8.82 -5.39
C ALA A 105 25.15 8.95 -4.76
N LEU A 106 26.06 8.01 -5.05
CA LEU A 106 27.45 8.06 -4.57
C LEU A 106 28.38 8.96 -5.41
N ILE A 107 27.98 9.33 -6.64
CA ILE A 107 28.71 10.29 -7.49
C ILE A 107 28.57 11.71 -6.92
N GLU A 108 27.41 12.08 -6.39
CA GLU A 108 27.18 13.39 -5.78
C GLU A 108 28.05 13.64 -4.53
N GLY A 109 28.48 12.57 -3.84
CA GLY A 109 29.37 12.63 -2.68
C GLY A 109 30.88 12.79 -2.98
N ASN A 110 31.27 13.02 -4.24
CA ASN A 110 32.66 13.31 -4.65
C ASN A 110 33.71 12.24 -4.28
N MET A 111 33.32 10.96 -4.25
CA MET A 111 34.15 9.84 -3.80
C MET A 111 34.91 9.15 -4.96
N HIS A 112 36.16 8.71 -4.73
CA HIS A 112 36.97 8.00 -5.73
C HIS A 112 36.35 6.65 -6.15
N ARG A 113 36.50 6.25 -7.42
CA ARG A 113 35.81 5.08 -8.03
C ARG A 113 36.03 3.75 -7.30
N ALA A 114 37.22 3.52 -6.75
CA ALA A 114 37.55 2.30 -6.01
C ALA A 114 36.88 2.27 -4.63
N GLU A 115 36.84 3.41 -3.96
CA GLU A 115 36.19 3.59 -2.65
C GLU A 115 34.66 3.50 -2.77
N ARG A 116 34.10 4.03 -3.87
CA ARG A 116 32.69 3.83 -4.23
C ARG A 116 32.33 2.36 -4.35
N LYS A 117 33.08 1.57 -5.13
CA LYS A 117 32.79 0.14 -5.30
C LYS A 117 32.84 -0.63 -3.98
N HIS A 118 33.80 -0.29 -3.10
CA HIS A 118 33.90 -0.93 -1.80
C HIS A 118 32.75 -0.57 -0.85
N ASN A 119 32.26 0.67 -0.92
CA ASN A 119 31.13 1.12 -0.11
C ASN A 119 29.79 0.61 -0.66
N VAL A 120 29.57 0.63 -1.98
CA VAL A 120 28.37 0.06 -2.66
C VAL A 120 28.10 -1.36 -2.17
N ASP A 121 29.13 -2.20 -2.17
CA ASP A 121 29.07 -3.59 -1.73
C ASP A 121 28.63 -3.77 -0.26
N LYS A 122 28.80 -2.75 0.59
CA LYS A 122 28.39 -2.77 2.00
C LYS A 122 27.00 -2.17 2.23
N VAL A 123 26.54 -1.32 1.31
CA VAL A 123 25.22 -0.65 1.42
C VAL A 123 24.17 -1.20 0.46
N ALA A 124 24.50 -2.21 -0.36
CA ALA A 124 23.58 -2.77 -1.35
C ALA A 124 22.21 -3.15 -0.76
N ALA A 125 22.20 -3.91 0.35
CA ALA A 125 20.96 -4.26 1.05
C ALA A 125 20.17 -3.03 1.52
N ALA A 126 20.84 -1.97 1.97
CA ALA A 126 20.17 -0.74 2.39
C ALA A 126 19.58 0.03 1.21
N VAL A 127 20.26 0.03 0.05
CA VAL A 127 19.73 0.64 -1.18
C VAL A 127 18.50 -0.11 -1.67
N ILE A 128 18.56 -1.44 -1.72
CA ILE A 128 17.43 -2.30 -2.12
C ILE A 128 16.22 -2.02 -1.21
N LEU A 129 16.45 -2.00 0.10
CA LEU A 129 15.41 -1.71 1.07
C LEU A 129 14.83 -0.30 0.89
N GLN A 130 15.68 0.72 0.74
CA GLN A 130 15.22 2.09 0.58
C GLN A 130 14.33 2.24 -0.67
N GLN A 131 14.72 1.63 -1.78
CA GLN A 131 13.93 1.64 -3.01
C GLN A 131 12.56 0.98 -2.83
N TRP A 132 12.50 -0.13 -2.10
CA TRP A 132 11.25 -0.80 -1.80
C TRP A 132 10.36 0.06 -0.89
N LEU A 133 10.92 0.63 0.18
CA LEU A 133 10.20 1.53 1.10
C LEU A 133 9.63 2.76 0.38
N ASP A 134 10.42 3.41 -0.46
CA ASP A 134 9.97 4.57 -1.24
C ASP A 134 8.86 4.19 -2.22
N THR A 135 8.91 2.99 -2.82
CA THR A 135 7.86 2.48 -3.71
C THR A 135 6.57 2.24 -2.94
N GLN A 136 6.64 1.60 -1.77
CA GLN A 136 5.46 1.36 -0.93
C GLN A 136 4.83 2.67 -0.46
N ARG A 137 5.63 3.66 -0.07
CA ARG A 137 5.14 4.99 0.31
C ARG A 137 4.39 5.67 -0.82
N ASN A 138 4.95 5.65 -2.05
CA ASN A 138 4.31 6.28 -3.20
C ASN A 138 2.99 5.59 -3.57
N LEU A 139 2.92 4.26 -3.46
CA LEU A 139 1.66 3.52 -3.67
C LEU A 139 0.60 3.94 -2.66
N GLN A 140 0.96 4.01 -1.37
CA GLN A 140 0.04 4.43 -0.33
C GLN A 140 -0.44 5.88 -0.51
N GLN A 141 0.46 6.80 -0.84
CA GLN A 141 0.10 8.20 -1.12
C GLN A 141 -0.83 8.35 -2.32
N ASN A 142 -0.63 7.53 -3.37
CA ASN A 142 -1.49 7.55 -4.54
C ASN A 142 -2.87 6.98 -4.21
N GLN A 143 -2.96 5.92 -3.40
CA GLN A 143 -4.22 5.35 -2.94
C GLN A 143 -5.00 6.36 -2.10
N THR A 144 -4.36 6.97 -1.09
CA THR A 144 -5.01 7.99 -0.26
C THR A 144 -5.47 9.19 -1.09
N GLN A 145 -4.67 9.67 -2.05
CA GLN A 145 -5.11 10.74 -2.95
C GLN A 145 -6.28 10.30 -3.84
N GLN A 146 -6.32 9.04 -4.31
CA GLN A 146 -7.44 8.54 -5.10
C GLN A 146 -8.72 8.41 -4.25
N GLU A 147 -8.60 7.95 -3.01
CA GLU A 147 -9.70 7.89 -2.05
C GLU A 147 -10.22 9.29 -1.71
N GLU A 148 -9.33 10.26 -1.44
CA GLU A 148 -9.70 11.66 -1.22
C GLU A 148 -10.41 12.28 -2.44
N ILE A 149 -9.88 12.07 -3.65
CA ILE A 149 -10.51 12.55 -4.89
C ILE A 149 -11.88 11.88 -5.10
N GLN A 150 -11.99 10.57 -4.86
CA GLN A 150 -13.25 9.84 -5.00
C GLN A 150 -14.29 10.30 -3.96
N MET A 151 -13.86 10.59 -2.73
CA MET A 151 -14.71 11.17 -1.70
C MET A 151 -15.21 12.56 -2.11
N ASP A 152 -14.31 13.44 -2.58
CA ASP A 152 -14.67 14.78 -3.06
C ASP A 152 -15.63 14.72 -4.27
N GLU A 153 -15.43 13.79 -5.21
CA GLU A 153 -16.33 13.58 -6.36
C GLU A 153 -17.71 13.06 -5.96
N ASN A 154 -17.81 12.39 -4.81
CA ASN A 154 -19.07 11.87 -4.27
C ASN A 154 -19.81 12.88 -3.39
N ILE A 155 -19.31 14.11 -3.20
CA ILE A 155 -20.03 15.14 -2.43
C ILE A 155 -21.15 15.76 -3.28
N ILE A 156 -22.37 15.74 -2.75
CA ILE A 156 -23.52 16.47 -3.28
C ILE A 156 -23.74 17.70 -2.40
N GLU A 157 -23.71 18.89 -3.01
CA GLU A 157 -24.06 20.14 -2.34
C GLU A 157 -25.53 20.46 -2.61
N LEU A 158 -26.34 20.46 -1.56
CA LEU A 158 -27.75 20.82 -1.63
C LEU A 158 -27.95 22.20 -1.00
N ILE A 159 -28.73 23.05 -1.67
CA ILE A 159 -29.13 24.35 -1.14
C ILE A 159 -30.55 24.19 -0.60
N ASP A 160 -30.76 24.50 0.68
CA ASP A 160 -32.08 24.56 1.27
C ASP A 160 -32.83 25.78 0.74
N ASP A 161 -33.95 25.55 0.06
CA ASP A 161 -34.81 26.58 -0.54
C ASP A 161 -35.42 27.55 0.50
N GLU A 162 -35.56 27.14 1.76
CA GLU A 162 -36.15 27.95 2.83
C GLU A 162 -35.11 28.83 3.54
N SER A 163 -33.96 28.26 3.89
CA SER A 163 -32.91 28.95 4.65
C SER A 163 -31.85 29.61 3.76
N GLY A 164 -31.68 29.12 2.53
CA GLY A 164 -30.57 29.47 1.62
C GLY A 164 -29.22 28.90 2.07
N GLU A 165 -29.20 28.00 3.04
CA GLU A 165 -28.00 27.34 3.53
C GLU A 165 -27.58 26.18 2.62
N THR A 166 -26.27 26.01 2.43
CA THR A 166 -25.73 24.89 1.66
C THR A 166 -25.32 23.79 2.64
N VAL A 167 -25.85 22.59 2.42
CA VAL A 167 -25.53 21.38 3.19
C VAL A 167 -24.83 20.40 2.26
N GLN A 168 -23.78 19.75 2.75
CA GLN A 168 -22.99 18.80 1.98
C GLN A 168 -23.32 17.37 2.43
N PHE A 169 -23.58 16.50 1.47
CA PHE A 169 -23.86 15.09 1.69
C PHE A 169 -22.89 14.23 0.90
N LEU A 170 -22.45 13.10 1.46
CA LEU A 170 -21.69 12.10 0.72
C LEU A 170 -22.66 11.13 0.03
N HIS A 171 -22.58 11.05 -1.30
CA HIS A 171 -23.31 10.10 -2.12
C HIS A 171 -22.73 8.70 -1.98
N LEU A 172 -23.55 7.79 -1.47
CA LEU A 172 -23.19 6.38 -1.25
C LEU A 172 -23.58 5.51 -2.46
N ALA A 173 -24.79 5.71 -3.00
CA ALA A 173 -25.30 4.91 -4.13
C ALA A 173 -26.51 5.56 -4.80
N THR A 174 -26.73 5.22 -6.07
CA THR A 174 -27.96 5.53 -6.81
C THR A 174 -28.81 4.26 -6.96
N LEU A 175 -30.09 4.34 -6.59
CA LEU A 175 -31.04 3.24 -6.53
C LEU A 175 -32.22 3.49 -7.47
N MET A 176 -32.74 2.42 -8.05
CA MET A 176 -33.93 2.43 -8.90
C MET A 176 -35.07 1.67 -8.24
N HIS A 177 -36.17 2.36 -7.97
CA HIS A 177 -37.36 1.75 -7.37
C HIS A 177 -38.64 2.25 -8.04
N GLU A 178 -39.48 1.31 -8.51
CA GLU A 178 -40.77 1.59 -9.19
C GLU A 178 -40.70 2.61 -10.35
N GLY A 179 -39.55 2.69 -11.03
CA GLY A 179 -39.32 3.59 -12.16
C GLY A 179 -38.93 5.02 -11.77
N LYS A 180 -38.57 5.25 -10.50
CA LYS A 180 -38.00 6.48 -9.97
C LYS A 180 -36.57 6.24 -9.49
N GLU A 181 -35.75 7.30 -9.56
CA GLU A 181 -34.35 7.32 -9.12
C GLU A 181 -34.24 7.90 -7.71
N TYR A 182 -33.43 7.26 -6.88
CA TYR A 182 -33.16 7.65 -5.51
C TYR A 182 -31.66 7.66 -5.26
N ILE A 183 -31.19 8.54 -4.39
CA ILE A 183 -29.81 8.51 -3.88
C ILE A 183 -29.81 8.13 -2.42
N ALA A 184 -28.85 7.28 -2.05
CA ALA A 184 -28.46 7.03 -0.67
C ALA A 184 -27.34 7.99 -0.31
N VAL A 185 -27.52 8.78 0.73
CA VAL A 185 -26.54 9.77 1.19
C VAL A 185 -26.32 9.71 2.68
N THR A 186 -25.17 10.18 3.15
CA THR A 186 -24.89 10.43 4.56
C THR A 186 -24.39 11.86 4.73
N ASP A 187 -24.48 12.40 5.94
CA ASP A 187 -23.91 13.71 6.25
C ASP A 187 -22.40 13.70 5.96
N ALA A 188 -21.91 14.71 5.23
CA ALA A 188 -20.49 14.88 4.97
C ALA A 188 -19.76 15.51 6.18
N ALA A 189 -20.50 16.11 7.11
CA ALA A 189 -20.00 16.80 8.28
C ALA A 189 -20.54 16.15 9.56
N GLU A 190 -19.97 15.02 10.01
CA GLU A 190 -19.56 14.81 11.43
C GLU A 190 -19.04 13.38 11.72
N ASP A 191 -17.98 13.34 12.55
CA ASP A 191 -17.36 12.21 13.27
C ASP A 191 -18.29 11.61 14.38
N ASP A 192 -19.61 11.66 14.21
CA ASP A 192 -20.56 11.21 15.24
C ASP A 192 -20.94 9.71 15.07
N GLU A 193 -21.03 9.01 16.20
CA GLU A 193 -21.17 7.54 16.31
C GLU A 193 -22.47 6.93 15.70
N GLU A 194 -23.35 7.75 15.11
CA GLU A 194 -24.55 7.33 14.37
C GLU A 194 -24.61 8.01 12.98
N CYS A 195 -23.77 7.56 12.03
CA CYS A 195 -23.96 7.89 10.62
C CYS A 195 -25.25 7.24 10.10
N GLY A 196 -26.31 8.04 9.94
CA GLY A 196 -27.57 7.60 9.32
C GLY A 196 -27.50 7.67 7.79
N VAL A 197 -27.97 6.62 7.12
CA VAL A 197 -28.21 6.67 5.66
C VAL A 197 -29.56 7.34 5.42
N PHE A 198 -29.56 8.41 4.63
CA PHE A 198 -30.75 9.11 4.17
C PHE A 198 -31.01 8.79 2.70
N PHE A 199 -32.30 8.77 2.33
CA PHE A 199 -32.70 8.58 0.94
C PHE A 199 -33.36 9.84 0.40
N MET A 200 -32.98 10.26 -0.80
CA MET A 200 -33.62 11.36 -1.51
C MET A 200 -34.05 10.91 -2.90
N GLU A 201 -35.26 11.27 -3.32
CA GLU A 201 -35.74 11.08 -4.69
C GLU A 201 -35.09 12.13 -5.60
N ILE A 202 -34.53 11.68 -6.74
CA ILE A 202 -34.05 12.58 -7.79
C ILE A 202 -35.25 13.00 -8.63
N ILE A 203 -35.50 14.31 -8.65
CA ILE A 203 -36.52 14.95 -9.46
C ILE A 203 -35.81 15.78 -10.54
N THR A 204 -35.64 15.20 -11.71
CA THR A 204 -35.03 15.90 -12.85
C THR A 204 -36.01 16.92 -13.45
N GLU A 205 -35.88 18.20 -13.07
CA GLU A 205 -36.64 19.32 -13.64
C GLU A 205 -35.73 20.28 -14.42
N GLY A 206 -35.43 19.94 -15.68
CA GLY A 206 -34.76 20.88 -16.60
C GLY A 206 -33.25 20.70 -16.69
N GLU A 207 -32.48 21.77 -16.42
CA GLU A 207 -30.99 21.73 -16.46
C GLU A 207 -30.36 21.31 -15.12
N ASP A 208 -31.11 21.40 -14.01
CA ASP A 208 -30.65 21.05 -12.66
C ASP A 208 -31.55 19.96 -12.05
N ASP A 209 -30.94 19.02 -11.33
CA ASP A 209 -31.66 18.00 -10.56
C ASP A 209 -32.11 18.57 -9.21
N SER A 210 -33.37 18.33 -8.84
CA SER A 210 -33.91 18.64 -7.51
C SER A 210 -33.96 17.37 -6.67
N TYR A 211 -33.62 17.46 -5.39
CA TYR A 211 -33.58 16.32 -4.47
C TYR A 211 -34.63 16.47 -3.38
N SER A 212 -35.48 15.47 -3.20
CA SER A 212 -36.54 15.48 -2.19
C SER A 212 -36.34 14.36 -1.17
N PRO A 213 -36.23 14.67 0.15
CA PRO A 213 -36.10 13.65 1.18
C PRO A 213 -37.28 12.65 1.15
N VAL A 214 -36.97 11.36 1.23
CA VAL A 214 -38.00 10.32 1.32
C VAL A 214 -38.54 10.29 2.75
N GLU A 215 -39.77 10.74 2.97
CA GLU A 215 -40.41 10.73 4.30
C GLU A 215 -41.19 9.43 4.63
N ASP A 216 -41.49 8.60 3.62
CA ASP A 216 -42.26 7.36 3.81
C ASP A 216 -41.37 6.25 4.41
N GLU A 217 -41.59 5.92 5.68
CA GLU A 217 -40.86 4.87 6.42
C GLU A 217 -40.83 3.52 5.69
N LYS A 218 -41.92 3.12 5.02
CA LYS A 218 -41.95 1.82 4.30
C LYS A 218 -41.08 1.85 3.06
N LEU A 219 -41.06 2.99 2.38
CA LEU A 219 -40.21 3.17 1.20
C LEU A 219 -38.73 3.25 1.62
N GLN A 220 -38.42 3.95 2.72
CA GLN A 220 -37.08 3.98 3.29
C GLN A 220 -36.58 2.56 3.63
N ASP A 221 -37.39 1.74 4.28
CA ASP A 221 -37.04 0.34 4.59
C ASP A 221 -36.70 -0.46 3.32
N VAL A 222 -37.50 -0.30 2.26
CA VAL A 222 -37.28 -1.00 0.99
C VAL A 222 -36.01 -0.53 0.31
N LEU A 223 -35.78 0.79 0.24
CA LEU A 223 -34.57 1.38 -0.34
C LEU A 223 -33.32 0.99 0.46
N PHE A 224 -33.41 0.92 1.79
CA PHE A 224 -32.32 0.47 2.64
C PHE A 224 -31.96 -1.00 2.39
N GLN A 225 -32.95 -1.88 2.24
CA GLN A 225 -32.68 -3.27 1.86
C GLN A 225 -32.05 -3.39 0.47
N GLN A 226 -32.47 -2.55 -0.49
CA GLN A 226 -31.84 -2.50 -1.82
C GLN A 226 -30.40 -1.98 -1.76
N PHE A 227 -30.14 -0.96 -0.95
CA PHE A 227 -28.80 -0.43 -0.70
C PHE A 227 -27.86 -1.49 -0.10
N VAL A 228 -28.30 -2.18 0.96
CA VAL A 228 -27.52 -3.26 1.58
C VAL A 228 -27.22 -4.38 0.57
N ALA A 229 -28.21 -4.79 -0.22
CA ALA A 229 -28.00 -5.81 -1.24
C ALA A 229 -27.00 -5.40 -2.33
N LEU A 230 -26.96 -4.11 -2.68
CA LEU A 230 -26.01 -3.56 -3.65
C LEU A 230 -24.58 -3.54 -3.10
N MET A 231 -24.42 -3.15 -1.82
CA MET A 231 -23.11 -3.14 -1.16
C MET A 231 -22.55 -4.55 -0.94
N ASP A 232 -23.39 -5.53 -0.62
CA ASP A 232 -22.98 -6.93 -0.47
C ASP A 232 -22.50 -7.54 -1.81
N GLU A 233 -22.94 -7.04 -2.98
CA GLU A 233 -22.50 -7.50 -4.30
C GLU A 233 -21.13 -6.92 -4.72
N GLU A 234 -20.72 -5.77 -4.19
CA GLU A 234 -19.42 -5.13 -4.50
C GLU A 234 -18.24 -5.71 -3.71
N ASP A 235 -18.47 -6.36 -2.57
CA ASP A 235 -17.43 -6.99 -1.73
C ASP A 235 -16.95 -8.37 -2.25
N ASP A 236 -17.60 -8.93 -3.28
CA ASP A 236 -17.33 -10.26 -3.86
C ASP A 236 -16.44 -10.24 -5.14
N GLU A 237 -15.97 -9.07 -5.61
CA GLU A 237 -15.06 -8.90 -6.79
C GLU A 237 -13.61 -8.53 -6.42
#